data_AF-A0A8S1DAK5-F1
#
_entry.id   AF-A0A8S1DAK5-F1
#
_cell.length_a   1.000
_cell.length_b   1.000
_cell.length_c   1.000
_cell.angle_alpha   90.00
_cell.angle_beta   90.00
_cell.angle_gamma   90.00
#
_symmetry.space_group_name_H-M   'P 1'
#
loop_
_entity.id
_entity.type
_entity.pdbx_description
1 polymer ?
#
loop_
_entity_poly.entity_id
_entity_poly.type
_entity_poly.pdbx_seq_one_letter_code
_entity_poly.pdbx_strand_id
1 'polypeptide(L)'
;YGISPENIILYGQSIGTVPTVDLASRYEVAAVILHSPLMSGMRVAFPNTKRTWFFDAFPSIDKVPKVTSPVLVIHGTEDEVIDFSHGLAMYERCPRAVEPLWVEVKLKSSSENSVSA
;
A
#
# COMPACT_ATOMS: atom_id res chain seq x y z
N TYR A 1 -2.20 9.58 26.73
CA TYR A 1 -1.00 10.04 25.99
C TYR A 1 -1.10 11.47 25.44
N GLY A 2 -2.27 12.12 25.33
CA GLY A 2 -2.33 13.58 25.05
C GLY A 2 -1.73 14.04 23.71
N ILE A 3 -1.45 13.11 22.79
CA ILE A 3 -0.90 13.40 21.46
C ILE A 3 -2.06 13.76 20.54
N SER A 4 -1.93 14.87 19.83
CA SER A 4 -2.93 15.33 18.88
C SER A 4 -2.80 14.60 17.52
N PRO A 5 -3.89 14.37 16.78
CA PRO A 5 -3.88 13.57 15.54
C PRO A 5 -2.92 14.07 14.45
N GLU A 6 -2.69 15.39 14.38
CA GLU A 6 -1.74 16.01 13.45
C GLU A 6 -0.27 15.68 13.74
N ASN A 7 0.02 15.02 14.87
CA ASN A 7 1.34 14.50 15.24
C ASN A 7 1.41 12.97 15.13
N ILE A 8 0.40 12.32 14.53
CA ILE A 8 0.32 10.86 14.42
C ILE A 8 0.45 10.45 12.95
N ILE A 9 1.34 9.49 12.68
CA ILE A 9 1.45 8.83 11.39
C ILE A 9 0.95 7.39 11.54
N LEU A 10 0.02 6.98 10.70
CA LEU A 10 -0.42 5.58 10.64
C LEU A 10 0.43 4.84 9.62
N TYR A 11 1.03 3.74 10.04
CA TYR A 11 1.79 2.85 9.15
C TYR A 11 1.17 1.46 9.16
N GLY A 12 0.94 0.91 7.98
CA GLY A 12 0.55 -0.49 7.81
C GLY A 12 1.37 -1.16 6.73
N GLN A 13 1.75 -2.42 6.96
CA GLN A 13 2.43 -3.27 5.98
C GLN A 13 1.60 -4.52 5.69
N SER A 14 1.47 -4.89 4.42
CA SER A 14 0.73 -6.09 3.98
C SER A 14 -0.66 -6.10 4.61
N ILE A 15 -1.03 -7.14 5.36
CA ILE A 15 -2.33 -7.20 6.06
C ILE A 15 -2.57 -6.06 7.05
N GLY A 16 -1.50 -5.47 7.61
CA GLY A 16 -1.58 -4.31 8.49
C GLY A 16 -2.13 -3.06 7.79
N THR A 17 -2.14 -3.01 6.46
CA THR A 17 -2.75 -1.91 5.71
C THR A 17 -4.28 -1.87 5.85
N VAL A 18 -4.91 -3.00 6.16
CA VAL A 18 -6.37 -3.10 6.37
C VAL A 18 -6.85 -2.23 7.52
N PRO A 19 -6.40 -2.43 8.78
CA PRO A 19 -6.82 -1.58 9.89
C PRO A 19 -6.32 -0.15 9.74
N THR A 20 -5.16 0.06 9.09
CA THR A 20 -4.62 1.40 8.80
C THR A 20 -5.56 2.21 7.90
N VAL A 21 -6.01 1.64 6.78
CA VAL A 21 -6.98 2.29 5.87
C VAL A 21 -8.33 2.46 6.56
N ASP A 22 -8.79 1.46 7.31
CA ASP A 22 -10.05 1.54 8.03
C ASP A 22 -10.06 2.69 9.06
N LEU A 23 -8.98 2.86 9.82
CA LEU A 23 -8.84 3.94 10.79
C LEU A 23 -8.70 5.30 10.10
N ALA A 24 -7.83 5.40 9.10
CA ALA A 24 -7.60 6.63 8.35
C ALA A 24 -8.83 7.10 7.53
N SER A 25 -9.76 6.19 7.22
CA SER A 25 -11.03 6.53 6.57
C SER A 25 -12.04 7.20 7.51
N ARG A 26 -11.78 7.21 8.82
CA ARG A 26 -12.66 7.75 9.87
C ARG A 26 -12.06 8.93 10.62
N TYR A 27 -10.73 8.99 10.68
CA TYR A 27 -10.00 10.01 11.41
C TYR A 27 -8.90 10.60 10.54
N GLU A 28 -8.82 11.93 10.54
CA GLU A 28 -7.70 12.62 9.93
C GLU A 28 -6.48 12.56 10.86
N VAL A 29 -5.36 12.16 10.28
CA VAL A 29 -4.04 12.07 10.90
C VAL A 29 -3.01 12.85 10.09
N ALA A 30 -1.81 13.05 10.63
CA ALA A 30 -0.72 13.76 9.95
C ALA A 30 -0.40 13.16 8.57
N ALA A 31 -0.28 11.83 8.52
CA ALA A 31 -0.04 11.08 7.29
C ALA A 31 -0.37 9.59 7.46
N VAL A 32 -0.50 8.90 6.33
CA VAL A 32 -0.67 7.45 6.24
C VAL A 32 0.42 6.87 5.34
N ILE A 33 1.04 5.79 5.78
CA ILE A 33 1.99 5.01 4.99
C ILE A 33 1.42 3.61 4.79
N LEU A 34 1.25 3.24 3.52
CA LEU A 34 0.75 1.95 3.09
C LEU A 34 1.87 1.19 2.39
N HIS A 35 2.41 0.16 3.02
CA HIS A 35 3.49 -0.67 2.48
C HIS A 35 2.97 -2.03 2.00
N SER A 36 3.15 -2.33 0.71
CA SER A 36 2.54 -3.46 0.01
C SER A 36 1.05 -3.62 0.33
N PRO A 37 0.22 -2.58 0.13
CA PRO A 37 -1.18 -2.64 0.52
C PRO A 37 -1.99 -3.63 -0.29
N LEU A 38 -3.07 -4.11 0.32
CA LEU A 38 -4.03 -4.98 -0.33
C LEU A 38 -5.33 -4.24 -0.65
N MET A 39 -5.86 -4.45 -1.86
CA MET A 39 -7.18 -3.93 -2.24
C MET A 39 -8.31 -4.59 -1.43
N SER A 40 -8.20 -5.92 -1.25
CA SER A 40 -9.15 -6.77 -0.52
C SER A 40 -8.62 -8.21 -0.46
N GLY A 41 -9.12 -9.02 0.46
CA GLY A 41 -8.79 -10.44 0.57
C GLY A 41 -9.16 -11.24 -0.68
N MET A 42 -10.33 -10.99 -1.29
CA MET A 42 -10.71 -11.68 -2.54
C MET A 42 -9.78 -11.35 -3.69
N ARG A 43 -9.31 -10.10 -3.80
CA ARG A 43 -8.35 -9.69 -4.86
C ARG A 43 -6.96 -10.29 -4.66
N VAL A 44 -6.56 -10.56 -3.42
CA VAL A 44 -5.32 -11.32 -3.15
C VAL A 44 -5.50 -12.79 -3.57
N ALA A 45 -6.59 -13.43 -3.17
CA ALA A 45 -6.82 -14.86 -3.48
C ALA A 45 -7.19 -15.11 -4.96
N PHE A 46 -7.84 -14.14 -5.60
CA PHE A 46 -8.35 -14.22 -6.97
C PHE A 46 -8.03 -12.91 -7.72
N PRO A 47 -6.81 -12.76 -8.27
CA PRO A 47 -6.30 -11.50 -8.84
C PRO A 47 -7.16 -10.86 -9.94
N ASN A 48 -7.91 -11.68 -10.69
CA ASN A 48 -8.78 -11.21 -11.77
C ASN A 48 -10.12 -10.60 -11.28
N THR A 49 -10.37 -10.61 -9.97
CA THR A 49 -11.62 -10.12 -9.39
C THR A 49 -11.65 -8.59 -9.38
N LYS A 50 -12.56 -8.00 -10.15
CA LYS A 50 -12.75 -6.53 -10.17
C LYS A 50 -13.86 -6.04 -9.23
N ARG A 51 -14.77 -6.94 -8.84
CA ARG A 51 -15.97 -6.63 -8.04
C ARG A 51 -15.72 -6.90 -6.56
N THR A 52 -16.18 -6.00 -5.69
CA THR A 52 -16.29 -6.27 -4.25
C THR A 52 -17.57 -7.04 -3.96
N TRP A 53 -17.45 -8.16 -3.26
CA TRP A 53 -18.58 -9.00 -2.82
C TRP A 53 -18.91 -8.77 -1.34
N PHE A 54 -20.12 -9.11 -0.90
CA PHE A 54 -20.52 -8.92 0.51
C PHE A 54 -19.70 -9.76 1.51
N PHE A 55 -19.08 -10.85 1.02
CA PHE A 55 -18.18 -11.73 1.78
C PHE A 55 -16.70 -11.42 1.51
N ASP A 56 -16.40 -10.32 0.80
CA ASP A 56 -15.03 -9.92 0.53
C ASP A 56 -14.38 -9.42 1.82
N ALA A 57 -13.35 -10.14 2.27
CA ALA A 57 -12.64 -9.78 3.48
C ALA A 57 -11.88 -8.46 3.25
N PHE A 58 -12.14 -7.48 4.11
CA PHE A 58 -11.37 -6.24 4.17
C PHE A 58 -11.29 -5.47 2.84
N PRO A 59 -12.41 -4.98 2.28
CA PRO A 59 -12.40 -4.25 1.01
C PRO A 59 -11.83 -2.83 1.17
N SER A 60 -10.52 -2.74 1.42
CA SER A 60 -9.77 -1.49 1.60
C SER A 60 -9.92 -0.58 0.38
N ILE A 61 -10.07 -1.14 -0.82
CA ILE A 61 -10.27 -0.40 -2.06
C ILE A 61 -11.53 0.49 -2.06
N ASP A 62 -12.55 0.10 -1.30
CA ASP A 62 -13.80 0.86 -1.17
C ASP A 62 -13.73 1.91 -0.05
N LYS A 63 -12.73 1.80 0.83
CA LYS A 63 -12.51 2.70 1.96
C LYS A 63 -11.45 3.75 1.68
N VAL A 64 -10.42 3.42 0.89
CA VAL A 64 -9.30 4.31 0.59
C VAL A 64 -9.71 5.67 -0.02
N PRO A 65 -10.80 5.81 -0.82
CA PRO A 65 -11.25 7.12 -1.30
C PRO A 65 -11.73 8.07 -0.18
N LYS A 66 -11.93 7.56 1.04
CA LYS A 66 -12.35 8.36 2.21
C LYS A 66 -11.17 8.83 3.05
N VAL A 67 -9.93 8.41 2.74
CA VAL A 67 -8.74 8.82 3.46
C VAL A 67 -8.36 10.24 3.00
N THR A 68 -8.60 11.23 3.87
CA THR A 68 -8.31 12.65 3.59
C THR A 68 -6.92 13.09 4.03
N SER A 69 -6.19 12.25 4.77
CA SER A 69 -4.79 12.47 5.11
C SER A 69 -3.88 12.27 3.89
N PRO A 70 -2.69 12.90 3.85
CA PRO A 70 -1.65 12.56 2.88
C PRO A 70 -1.28 11.07 2.96
N VAL A 71 -1.20 10.39 1.81
CA VAL A 71 -0.90 8.95 1.75
C VAL A 71 0.34 8.67 0.92
N LEU A 72 1.35 8.04 1.53
CA LEU A 72 2.48 7.42 0.83
C LEU A 72 2.17 5.95 0.60
N VAL A 73 2.31 5.49 -0.65
CA VAL A 73 2.27 4.06 -0.98
C VAL A 73 3.69 3.59 -1.30
N ILE A 74 4.10 2.49 -0.68
CA ILE A 74 5.36 1.79 -0.91
C ILE A 74 5.02 0.41 -1.45
N HIS A 75 5.59 -0.01 -2.58
CA HIS A 75 5.32 -1.34 -3.14
C HIS A 75 6.49 -1.83 -3.98
N GLY A 76 6.83 -3.12 -3.86
CA GLY A 76 7.83 -3.75 -4.73
C GLY A 76 7.26 -4.05 -6.12
N THR A 77 7.98 -3.71 -7.19
CA THR A 77 7.49 -3.97 -8.56
C THR A 77 7.43 -5.47 -8.89
N GLU A 78 8.21 -6.28 -8.19
CA GLU A 78 8.31 -7.73 -8.32
C GLU A 78 7.78 -8.46 -7.05
N ASP A 79 6.79 -7.88 -6.35
CA ASP A 79 6.20 -8.49 -5.15
C ASP A 79 5.37 -9.74 -5.54
N GLU A 80 5.88 -10.93 -5.20
CA GLU A 80 5.24 -12.22 -5.50
C GLU A 80 4.06 -12.56 -4.57
N VAL A 81 3.91 -11.84 -3.46
CA VAL A 81 2.87 -12.11 -2.45
C VAL A 81 1.66 -11.21 -2.67
N ILE A 82 1.90 -9.92 -2.86
CA ILE A 82 0.87 -8.93 -3.15
C ILE A 82 1.25 -8.26 -4.46
N ASP A 83 0.57 -8.65 -5.54
CA ASP A 83 0.83 -8.12 -6.88
C ASP A 83 0.86 -6.58 -6.89
N PHE A 84 1.80 -6.02 -7.65
CA PHE A 84 2.03 -4.57 -7.76
C PHE A 84 0.77 -3.79 -8.12
N SER A 85 -0.18 -4.39 -8.85
CA SER A 85 -1.45 -3.74 -9.17
C SER A 85 -2.22 -3.30 -7.93
N HIS A 86 -2.07 -3.99 -6.79
CA HIS A 86 -2.69 -3.58 -5.53
C HIS A 86 -2.16 -2.24 -5.03
N GLY A 87 -0.83 -2.05 -5.04
CA GLY A 87 -0.18 -0.78 -4.71
C GLY A 87 -0.64 0.35 -5.63
N LEU A 88 -0.61 0.10 -6.94
CA LEU A 88 -1.03 1.06 -7.96
C LEU A 88 -2.50 1.46 -7.78
N ALA A 89 -3.41 0.49 -7.65
CA ALA A 89 -4.84 0.74 -7.53
C ALA A 89 -5.23 1.47 -6.23
N MET A 90 -4.49 1.23 -5.15
CA MET A 90 -4.66 1.94 -3.88
C MET A 90 -4.13 3.38 -4.01
N TYR A 91 -2.96 3.56 -4.61
CA TYR A 91 -2.39 4.88 -4.90
C TYR A 91 -3.33 5.75 -5.74
N GLU A 92 -3.85 5.22 -6.86
CA GLU A 92 -4.75 5.95 -7.77
C GLU A 92 -6.08 6.36 -7.13
N ARG A 93 -6.52 5.64 -6.09
CA ARG A 93 -7.79 5.93 -5.39
C ARG A 93 -7.62 6.80 -4.14
N CYS A 94 -6.39 7.07 -3.72
CA CYS A 94 -6.11 7.98 -2.61
C CYS A 94 -6.36 9.44 -3.06
N PRO A 95 -7.27 10.20 -2.42
CA PRO A 95 -7.54 11.59 -2.79
C PRO A 95 -6.33 12.51 -2.65
N ARG A 96 -5.42 12.20 -1.72
CA ARG A 96 -4.20 12.96 -1.41
C ARG A 96 -2.96 12.07 -1.38
N ALA A 97 -2.81 11.26 -2.42
CA ALA A 97 -1.58 10.49 -2.61
C ALA A 97 -0.39 11.44 -2.82
N VAL A 98 0.72 11.19 -2.12
CA VAL A 98 2.01 11.83 -2.40
C VAL A 98 2.82 10.96 -3.36
N GLU A 99 3.96 11.44 -3.86
CA GLU A 99 4.83 10.64 -4.75
C GLU A 99 5.12 9.25 -4.14
N PRO A 100 4.76 8.17 -4.84
CA PRO A 100 4.87 6.83 -4.30
C PRO A 100 6.31 6.32 -4.37
N LEU A 101 6.62 5.32 -3.54
CA LEU A 101 7.92 4.63 -3.56
C LEU A 101 7.76 3.23 -4.18
N TRP A 102 8.04 3.13 -5.47
CA TRP A 102 8.13 1.85 -6.18
C TRP A 102 9.53 1.28 -6.04
N VAL A 103 9.63 0.09 -5.43
CA VAL A 103 10.92 -0.57 -5.17
C VAL A 103 11.20 -1.56 -6.28
N GLU A 104 12.15 -1.21 -7.15
CA GLU A 104 12.64 -2.08 -8.22
C GLU A 104 13.74 -3.03 -7.71
N VAL A 105 13.69 -4.29 -8.14
CA VAL A 105 14.81 -5.22 -7.93
C VAL A 105 15.90 -4.90 -8.95
N LYS A 106 16.91 -4.14 -8.54
CA LYS A 106 18.16 -4.07 -9.31
C LYS A 106 18.93 -5.37 -9.10
N LEU A 107 18.82 -6.31 -10.04
CA LEU A 107 19.78 -7.39 -10.15
C LEU A 107 21.16 -6.72 -10.31
N LYS A 108 22.07 -6.95 -9.35
CA LYS A 108 23.48 -6.62 -9.56
C LYS A 108 23.91 -7.35 -10.82
N SER A 109 24.19 -6.63 -11.90
CA SER A 109 24.84 -7.21 -13.06
C SER A 109 26.15 -7.81 -12.60
N SER A 110 26.30 -9.13 -12.75
CA SER A 110 27.56 -9.84 -12.60
C SER A 110 28.56 -9.34 -13.65
N SER A 111 29.20 -8.21 -13.39
CA SER A 111 30.31 -7.68 -14.19
C SER A 111 31.26 -6.85 -13.33
N GLU A 112 31.67 -7.40 -12.19
CA GLU A 112 32.89 -7.00 -11.48
C GLU A 112 33.64 -8.28 -11.12
N ASN A 113 34.16 -8.98 -12.12
CA ASN A 113 35.19 -9.99 -11.90
C ASN A 113 36.07 -10.13 -13.15
N SER A 114 36.80 -9.07 -13.48
CA SER A 114 37.95 -9.18 -14.40
C SER A 114 38.86 -7.94 -14.29
N VAL A 115 39.54 -7.78 -13.14
CA VAL A 115 40.84 -7.09 -13.12
C VAL A 115 41.76 -7.77 -12.11
N SER A 116 42.35 -8.90 -12.51
CA SER A 116 43.64 -9.37 -12.00
C SER A 116 44.19 -10.44 -12.94
N ALA A 117 44.92 -10.00 -13.96
CA ALA A 117 45.93 -10.78 -14.67
C ALA A 117 46.98 -9.80 -15.19
#